data_AF-A0A292SA12-F1
#
_entry.id   AF-A0A292SA12-F1
#
_cell.length_a   1.000
_cell.length_b   1.000
_cell.length_c   1.000
_cell.angle_alpha   90.00
_cell.angle_beta   90.00
_cell.angle_gamma   90.00
#
_symmetry.space_group_name_H-M   'P 1'
#
loop_
_entity.id
_entity.type
_entity.pdbx_description
1 polymer ?
#
loop_
_entity_poly.entity_id
_entity_poly.type
_entity_poly.pdbx_seq_one_letter_code
_entity_poly.pdbx_strand_id
1 'polypeptide(L)'
;MTYNSMQNEKLKNILKMILTTKAPCLIIIQGLPGSGKTTLAKEVSSQFNIPYFEADQYFEDKDGNYNFNPKYLHSAHIFCQARTFSRLKAGHSCICSNTFLADKEFKAYFLAAKQYNVKVFVIKMTTQYGSIHDIPKETMQRMKNRFNTCTIKPDFEYA
;
A
#
# COMPACT_ATOMS: atom_id res chain seq x y z
N MET A 1 1.68 -25.21 12.15
CA MET A 1 1.46 -23.94 11.41
C MET A 1 0.04 -23.48 11.69
N THR A 2 -0.17 -22.21 12.03
CA THR A 2 -1.51 -21.65 12.25
C THR A 2 -2.23 -21.42 10.92
N TYR A 3 -3.57 -21.34 10.93
CA TYR A 3 -4.37 -21.05 9.73
C TYR A 3 -3.90 -19.79 8.98
N ASN A 4 -3.58 -18.72 9.73
CA ASN A 4 -3.04 -17.47 9.17
C ASN A 4 -1.69 -17.67 8.50
N SER A 5 -0.79 -18.49 9.09
CA SER A 5 0.51 -18.78 8.45
C SER A 5 0.36 -19.50 7.11
N MET A 6 -0.60 -20.41 6.98
CA MET A 6 -0.87 -21.11 5.70
C MET A 6 -1.48 -20.16 4.66
N GLN A 7 -2.38 -19.26 5.05
CA GLN A 7 -2.94 -18.25 4.14
C GLN A 7 -1.86 -17.27 3.64
N ASN A 8 -0.96 -16.83 4.53
CA ASN A 8 0.13 -15.94 4.18
C ASN A 8 1.10 -16.59 3.19
N GLU A 9 1.48 -17.85 3.40
CA GLU A 9 2.30 -18.61 2.45
C GLU A 9 1.61 -18.78 1.09
N LYS A 10 0.30 -19.04 1.08
CA LYS A 10 -0.49 -19.09 -0.16
C LYS A 10 -0.46 -17.73 -0.88
N LEU A 11 -0.63 -16.62 -0.18
CA LEU A 11 -0.54 -15.29 -0.78
C LEU A 11 0.86 -15.04 -1.36
N LYS A 12 1.93 -15.35 -0.62
CA LYS A 12 3.31 -15.18 -1.11
C LYS A 12 3.55 -15.96 -2.41
N ASN A 13 3.03 -17.17 -2.51
CA ASN A 13 3.11 -17.95 -3.74
C ASN A 13 2.32 -17.31 -4.90
N ILE A 14 1.13 -16.76 -4.64
CA ILE A 14 0.34 -16.04 -5.65
C ILE A 14 1.07 -14.76 -6.10
N LEU A 15 1.62 -13.98 -5.17
CA LEU A 15 2.40 -12.79 -5.50
C LEU A 15 3.63 -13.14 -6.32
N LYS A 16 4.31 -14.24 -5.99
CA LYS A 16 5.40 -14.77 -6.81
C LYS A 16 4.94 -15.08 -8.22
N MET A 17 3.79 -15.74 -8.39
CA MET A 17 3.25 -16.02 -9.71
C MET A 17 2.93 -14.74 -10.48
N ILE A 18 2.25 -13.77 -9.85
CA ILE A 18 1.88 -12.49 -10.47
C ILE A 18 3.13 -11.70 -10.90
N LEU A 19 4.10 -11.56 -10.00
CA LEU A 19 5.27 -10.71 -10.18
C LEU A 19 6.36 -11.32 -11.07
N THR A 20 6.31 -12.64 -11.31
CA THR A 20 7.17 -13.31 -12.29
C THR A 20 6.60 -13.29 -13.70
N THR A 21 5.35 -12.83 -13.89
CA THR A 21 4.80 -12.61 -15.23
C THR A 21 5.49 -11.43 -15.93
N LYS A 22 5.56 -11.47 -17.27
CA LYS A 22 6.10 -10.35 -18.07
C LYS A 22 5.20 -9.11 -18.09
N ALA A 23 3.95 -9.22 -17.63
CA ALA A 23 3.00 -8.11 -17.68
C ALA A 23 3.12 -7.24 -16.42
N PRO A 24 3.21 -5.90 -16.55
CA PRO A 24 3.25 -5.02 -15.39
C PRO A 24 1.97 -5.10 -14.57
N CYS A 25 2.11 -4.96 -13.25
CA CYS A 25 0.99 -4.90 -12.31
C CYS A 25 1.21 -3.83 -11.23
N LEU A 26 0.11 -3.28 -10.71
CA LEU A 26 0.09 -2.47 -9.50
C LEU A 26 -0.39 -3.35 -8.34
N ILE A 27 0.41 -3.45 -7.29
CA ILE A 27 -0.03 -4.02 -6.01
C ILE A 27 -0.38 -2.87 -5.08
N ILE A 28 -1.62 -2.83 -4.59
CA ILE A 28 -2.05 -1.91 -3.55
C ILE A 28 -2.09 -2.65 -2.23
N ILE A 29 -1.42 -2.12 -1.21
CA ILE A 29 -1.49 -2.64 0.16
C ILE A 29 -2.28 -1.61 0.99
N GLN A 30 -3.47 -2.01 1.43
CA GLN A 30 -4.39 -1.24 2.25
C GLN A 30 -4.34 -1.73 3.70
N GLY A 31 -4.35 -0.82 4.68
CA GLY A 31 -4.38 -1.20 6.09
C GLY A 31 -4.18 -0.04 7.05
N LEU A 32 -4.69 -0.13 8.27
CA LEU A 32 -4.53 0.92 9.29
C LEU A 32 -3.06 1.14 9.69
N PRO A 33 -2.69 2.30 10.28
CA PRO A 33 -1.38 2.45 10.90
C PRO A 33 -1.10 1.30 11.89
N GLY A 34 0.10 0.73 11.82
CA GLY A 34 0.47 -0.43 12.63
C GLY A 34 0.00 -1.80 12.11
N SER A 35 -0.61 -1.88 10.93
CA SER A 35 -1.06 -3.16 10.35
C SER A 35 0.02 -3.94 9.58
N GLY A 36 1.31 -3.55 9.67
CA GLY A 36 2.39 -4.23 8.94
C GLY A 36 2.51 -3.92 7.44
N LYS A 37 1.77 -2.94 6.91
CA LYS A 37 1.80 -2.52 5.50
C LYS A 37 3.22 -2.34 4.93
N THR A 38 4.00 -1.46 5.55
CA THR A 38 5.37 -1.14 5.11
C THR A 38 6.28 -2.35 5.23
N THR A 39 6.07 -3.22 6.22
CA THR A 39 6.82 -4.49 6.35
C THR A 39 6.56 -5.39 5.16
N LEU A 40 5.30 -5.64 4.80
CA LEU A 40 4.94 -6.43 3.63
C LEU A 40 5.45 -5.79 2.33
N ALA A 41 5.31 -4.46 2.19
CA ALA A 41 5.80 -3.73 1.04
C ALA A 41 7.32 -3.89 0.86
N LYS A 42 8.10 -3.78 1.94
CA LYS A 42 9.56 -3.97 1.94
C LYS A 42 9.95 -5.41 1.61
N GLU A 43 9.26 -6.39 2.17
CA GLU A 43 9.50 -7.81 1.89
C GLU A 43 9.30 -8.12 0.40
N VAL A 44 8.13 -7.77 -0.15
CA VAL A 44 7.81 -8.00 -1.57
C VAL A 44 8.76 -7.18 -2.46
N SER A 45 9.05 -5.93 -2.10
CA SER A 45 9.98 -5.07 -2.83
C SER A 45 11.36 -5.70 -2.94
N SER A 46 11.92 -6.17 -1.81
CA SER A 46 13.24 -6.81 -1.77
C SER A 46 13.25 -8.15 -2.51
N GLN A 47 12.20 -8.95 -2.38
CA GLN A 47 12.14 -10.27 -2.97
C GLN A 47 12.06 -10.23 -4.50
N PHE A 48 11.32 -9.28 -5.06
CA PHE A 48 11.05 -9.19 -6.50
C PHE A 48 11.78 -8.04 -7.20
N ASN A 49 12.60 -7.28 -6.46
CA ASN A 49 13.31 -6.11 -6.96
C ASN A 49 12.38 -5.10 -7.67
N ILE A 50 11.23 -4.81 -7.04
CA ILE A 50 10.28 -3.81 -7.50
C ILE A 50 10.14 -2.69 -6.47
N PRO A 51 9.96 -1.42 -6.88
CA PRO A 51 9.83 -0.34 -5.91
C PRO A 51 8.47 -0.34 -5.23
N TYR A 52 8.43 0.15 -3.99
CA TYR A 52 7.20 0.49 -3.29
C TYR A 52 7.15 1.99 -2.99
N PHE A 53 5.95 2.55 -2.99
CA PHE A 53 5.68 3.96 -2.75
C PHE A 53 4.65 4.13 -1.64
N GLU A 54 4.93 5.05 -0.73
CA GLU A 54 4.05 5.44 0.37
C GLU A 54 4.02 6.97 0.45
N ALA A 55 2.91 7.54 0.92
CA ALA A 55 2.84 8.98 1.17
C ALA A 55 3.80 9.39 2.30
N ASP A 56 4.00 8.51 3.30
CA ASP A 56 4.88 8.78 4.45
C ASP A 56 6.34 9.00 4.06
N GLN A 57 6.81 8.41 2.96
CA GLN A 57 8.15 8.63 2.40
C GLN A 57 8.40 10.10 1.99
N TYR A 58 7.36 10.91 1.81
CA TYR A 58 7.52 12.34 1.56
C TYR A 58 8.10 13.09 2.77
N PHE A 59 7.89 12.56 3.97
CA PHE A 59 8.33 13.16 5.22
C PHE A 59 9.68 12.63 5.71
N GLU A 60 10.28 11.68 5.00
CA GLU A 60 11.63 11.19 5.29
C GLU A 60 12.66 12.10 4.61
N ASP A 61 13.63 12.59 5.38
CA ASP A 61 14.76 13.33 4.82
C ASP A 61 15.85 12.38 4.28
N LYS A 62 16.90 12.96 3.68
CA LYS A 62 18.03 12.21 3.10
C LYS A 62 18.80 11.36 4.11
N ASP A 63 18.72 11.71 5.40
CA ASP A 63 19.40 11.04 6.51
C ASP A 63 18.47 10.00 7.17
N GLY A 64 17.23 9.86 6.67
CA GLY A 64 16.23 8.91 7.15
C GLY A 64 15.37 9.42 8.30
N ASN A 65 15.47 10.70 8.68
CA ASN A 65 14.65 11.24 9.77
C ASN A 65 13.23 11.54 9.29
N TYR A 66 12.25 11.15 10.11
CA TYR A 66 10.84 11.34 9.83
C TYR A 66 10.33 12.68 10.38
N ASN A 67 9.91 13.58 9.49
CA ASN A 67 9.53 14.96 9.77
C ASN A 67 8.07 15.23 9.36
N PHE A 68 7.11 14.59 10.04
CA PHE A 68 5.71 14.74 9.69
C PHE A 68 5.19 16.17 9.85
N ASN A 69 4.48 16.66 8.83
CA ASN A 69 3.75 17.92 8.90
C ASN A 69 2.39 17.79 8.20
N PRO A 70 1.27 17.90 8.93
CA PRO A 70 -0.06 17.69 8.36
C PRO A 70 -0.42 18.68 7.24
N LYS A 71 0.23 19.85 7.19
CA LYS A 71 0.03 20.83 6.10
C LYS A 71 0.43 20.27 4.73
N TYR A 72 1.35 19.33 4.69
CA TYR A 72 1.84 18.72 3.44
C TYR A 72 1.23 17.36 3.15
N LEU A 73 0.23 16.90 3.92
CA LEU A 73 -0.38 15.57 3.72
C LEU A 73 -0.98 15.42 2.31
N HIS A 74 -1.61 16.48 1.79
CA HIS A 74 -2.11 16.46 0.42
C HIS A 74 -0.99 16.33 -0.62
N SER A 75 0.08 17.12 -0.47
CA SER A 75 1.27 17.07 -1.33
C SER A 75 1.95 15.69 -1.27
N ALA A 76 2.03 15.08 -0.09
CA ALA A 76 2.58 13.74 0.11
C ALA A 76 1.80 12.68 -0.68
N HIS A 77 0.46 12.75 -0.68
CA HIS A 77 -0.36 11.86 -1.50
C HIS A 77 -0.19 12.10 -3.01
N ILE A 78 -0.08 13.36 -3.46
CA ILE A 78 0.20 13.68 -4.86
C ILE A 78 1.57 13.14 -5.27
N PHE A 79 2.59 13.29 -4.42
CA PHE A 79 3.92 12.77 -4.65
C PHE A 79 3.93 11.23 -4.82
N CYS A 80 3.24 10.52 -3.92
CA CYS A 80 3.08 9.07 -3.99
C CYS A 80 2.37 8.64 -5.29
N GLN A 81 1.29 9.33 -5.66
CA GLN A 81 0.56 9.07 -6.91
C GLN A 81 1.45 9.30 -8.14
N ALA A 82 2.16 10.42 -8.20
CA ALA A 82 3.03 10.76 -9.33
C ALA A 82 4.12 9.71 -9.55
N ARG A 83 4.78 9.25 -8.48
CA ARG A 83 5.80 8.19 -8.54
C ARG A 83 5.20 6.86 -9.01
N THR A 84 4.05 6.49 -8.46
CA THR A 84 3.33 5.28 -8.86
C THR A 84 2.97 5.34 -10.35
N PHE A 85 2.32 6.41 -10.79
CA PHE A 85 1.83 6.52 -12.17
C PHE A 85 2.95 6.64 -13.19
N SER A 86 4.04 7.32 -12.85
CA SER A 86 5.25 7.37 -13.67
C SER A 86 5.82 5.96 -13.90
N ARG A 87 5.88 5.14 -12.85
CA ARG A 87 6.37 3.77 -12.94
C ARG A 87 5.47 2.88 -13.79
N LEU A 88 4.16 2.98 -13.61
CA LEU A 88 3.16 2.25 -14.40
C LEU A 88 3.19 2.66 -15.88
N LYS A 89 3.29 3.97 -16.16
CA LYS A 89 3.40 4.51 -17.52
C LYS A 89 4.66 3.98 -18.24
N ALA A 90 5.74 3.76 -17.51
CA ALA A 90 6.97 3.16 -18.01
C ALA A 90 6.87 1.63 -18.23
N GLY A 91 5.70 1.02 -18.00
CA GLY A 91 5.47 -0.41 -18.22
C GLY A 91 6.10 -1.30 -17.14
N HIS A 92 6.25 -0.78 -15.92
CA HIS A 92 6.88 -1.51 -14.83
C HIS A 92 5.93 -1.72 -13.64
N SER A 93 6.07 -2.87 -12.98
CA SER A 93 5.36 -3.15 -11.74
C SER A 93 5.86 -2.29 -10.58
N CYS A 94 4.94 -2.00 -9.65
CA CYS A 94 5.26 -1.36 -8.39
C CYS A 94 4.22 -1.67 -7.33
N ILE A 95 4.57 -1.36 -6.08
CA ILE A 95 3.69 -1.46 -4.93
C ILE A 95 3.31 -0.05 -4.49
N CYS A 96 2.05 0.18 -4.14
CA CYS A 96 1.61 1.37 -3.43
C CYS A 96 1.03 0.93 -2.08
N SER A 97 1.64 1.37 -1.00
CA SER A 97 1.28 0.97 0.36
C SER A 97 0.85 2.22 1.14
N ASN A 98 -0.42 2.30 1.53
CA ASN A 98 -0.98 3.42 2.28
C ASN A 98 -2.19 2.96 3.09
N THR A 99 -2.74 3.86 3.92
CA THR A 99 -3.92 3.52 4.71
C THR A 99 -5.16 3.24 3.87
N PHE A 100 -5.30 3.92 2.71
CA PHE A 100 -6.41 3.74 1.78
C PHE A 100 -7.77 3.70 2.49
N LEU A 101 -8.13 4.80 3.16
CA LEU A 101 -9.23 4.83 4.12
C LEU A 101 -10.62 4.97 3.46
N ALA A 102 -10.69 5.26 2.17
CA ALA A 102 -11.95 5.46 1.46
C ALA A 102 -11.81 5.19 -0.04
N ASP A 103 -12.90 4.80 -0.69
CA ASP A 103 -12.94 4.45 -2.12
C ASP A 103 -12.37 5.55 -3.04
N LYS A 104 -12.58 6.82 -2.67
CA LYS A 104 -12.03 7.96 -3.42
C LYS A 104 -10.51 7.96 -3.51
N GLU A 105 -9.82 7.35 -2.53
CA GLU A 105 -8.35 7.26 -2.49
C GLU A 105 -7.82 6.23 -3.52
N PHE A 106 -8.65 5.25 -3.92
CA PHE A 106 -8.31 4.26 -4.96
C PHE A 106 -8.56 4.77 -6.38
N LYS A 107 -9.53 5.68 -6.55
CA LYS A 107 -10.01 6.14 -7.87
C LYS A 107 -8.88 6.54 -8.81
N ALA A 108 -7.93 7.34 -8.34
CA ALA A 108 -6.81 7.79 -9.17
C ALA A 108 -5.91 6.63 -9.62
N TYR A 109 -5.66 5.65 -8.75
CA TYR A 109 -4.85 4.47 -9.07
C TYR A 109 -5.53 3.56 -10.08
N PHE A 110 -6.84 3.31 -9.93
CA PHE A 110 -7.59 2.49 -10.88
C PHE A 110 -7.71 3.15 -12.26
N LEU A 111 -7.91 4.48 -12.29
CA LEU A 111 -7.94 5.22 -13.56
C LEU A 111 -6.58 5.17 -14.27
N ALA A 112 -5.48 5.39 -13.54
CA ALA A 112 -4.13 5.30 -14.10
C ALA A 112 -3.82 3.89 -14.60
N ALA A 113 -4.15 2.86 -13.81
CA ALA A 113 -3.93 1.47 -14.19
C ALA A 113 -4.74 1.10 -15.45
N LYS A 114 -6.01 1.53 -15.54
CA LYS A 114 -6.82 1.36 -16.75
C LYS A 114 -6.20 2.07 -17.96
N GLN A 115 -5.74 3.31 -17.79
CA GLN A 115 -5.12 4.09 -18.85
C GLN A 115 -3.85 3.42 -19.40
N TYR A 116 -3.05 2.79 -18.54
CA TYR A 116 -1.80 2.13 -18.92
C TYR A 116 -1.95 0.62 -19.17
N ASN A 117 -3.18 0.10 -19.20
CA ASN A 117 -3.48 -1.32 -19.35
C ASN A 117 -2.74 -2.22 -18.34
N VAL A 118 -2.68 -1.77 -17.08
CA VAL A 118 -2.04 -2.46 -15.96
C VAL A 118 -3.09 -3.10 -15.07
N LYS A 119 -2.89 -4.36 -14.68
CA LYS A 119 -3.74 -5.02 -13.67
C LYS A 119 -3.45 -4.48 -12.28
N VAL A 120 -4.49 -4.35 -11.46
CA VAL A 120 -4.36 -3.93 -10.06
C VAL A 120 -4.75 -5.11 -9.16
N PHE A 121 -3.97 -5.33 -8.11
CA PHE A 121 -4.28 -6.29 -7.05
C PHE A 121 -4.30 -5.57 -5.71
N VAL A 122 -5.38 -5.72 -4.95
CA VAL A 122 -5.56 -5.10 -3.65
C VAL A 122 -5.37 -6.14 -2.54
N ILE A 123 -4.40 -5.90 -1.67
CA ILE A 123 -4.14 -6.66 -0.46
C ILE A 123 -4.61 -5.83 0.74
N LYS A 124 -5.53 -6.38 1.54
CA LYS A 124 -6.00 -5.76 2.78
C LYS A 124 -5.34 -6.41 3.99
N MET A 125 -4.60 -5.60 4.76
CA MET A 125 -4.02 -6.03 6.02
C MET A 125 -5.12 -6.15 7.09
N THR A 126 -5.16 -7.27 7.80
CA THR A 126 -6.17 -7.57 8.84
C THR A 126 -5.62 -7.47 10.26
N THR A 127 -4.31 -7.33 10.42
CA THR A 127 -3.64 -7.22 11.72
C THR A 127 -3.48 -5.79 12.21
N GLN A 128 -3.25 -5.65 13.52
CA GLN A 128 -2.98 -4.37 14.17
C GLN A 128 -1.97 -4.60 15.31
N TYR A 129 -0.69 -4.39 15.02
CA TYR A 129 0.42 -4.60 15.95
C TYR A 129 0.77 -3.36 16.80
N GLY A 130 0.10 -2.24 16.55
CA GLY A 130 0.44 -0.93 17.11
C GLY A 130 1.19 -0.07 16.09
N SER A 131 0.90 1.23 16.08
CA SER A 131 1.58 2.18 15.20
C SER A 131 2.93 2.56 15.79
N ILE A 132 3.98 2.61 14.97
CA ILE A 132 5.28 3.18 15.36
C ILE A 132 5.25 4.71 15.40
N HIS A 133 4.25 5.32 14.76
CA HIS A 133 3.99 6.76 14.85
C HIS A 133 3.12 7.05 16.06
N ASP A 134 3.43 8.14 16.77
CA ASP A 134 2.64 8.65 17.89
C ASP A 134 1.36 9.34 17.38
N ILE A 135 0.37 8.53 17.04
CA ILE A 135 -0.91 8.99 16.49
C ILE A 135 -1.91 9.16 17.65
N PRO A 136 -2.48 10.36 17.86
CA PRO A 136 -3.49 10.56 18.88
C PRO A 136 -4.66 9.56 18.75
N LYS A 137 -5.16 9.05 19.89
CA LYS A 137 -6.23 8.04 19.93
C LYS A 137 -7.46 8.43 19.11
N GLU A 138 -7.86 9.70 19.19
CA GLU A 138 -8.98 10.25 18.40
C GLU A 138 -8.73 10.18 16.89
N THR A 139 -7.50 10.46 16.46
CA THR A 139 -7.10 10.35 15.06
C THR A 139 -7.13 8.90 14.61
N MET A 140 -6.64 7.96 15.42
CA MET A 140 -6.74 6.52 15.14
C MET A 140 -8.19 6.06 15.03
N GLN A 141 -9.08 6.53 15.92
CA GLN A 141 -10.49 6.18 15.87
C GLN A 141 -11.17 6.73 14.61
N ARG A 142 -10.86 7.97 14.21
CA ARG A 142 -11.34 8.55 12.95
C ARG A 142 -10.88 7.75 11.75
N MET A 143 -9.62 7.29 11.74
CA MET A 143 -9.10 6.43 10.67
C MET A 143 -9.82 5.08 10.64
N LYS A 144 -10.05 4.44 11.79
CA LYS A 144 -10.84 3.19 11.90
C LYS A 144 -12.25 3.36 11.33
N ASN A 145 -12.95 4.43 11.72
CA ASN A 145 -14.31 4.69 11.25
C ASN A 145 -14.34 4.83 9.72
N ARG A 146 -13.41 5.59 9.13
CA ARG A 146 -13.31 5.73 7.67
C ARG A 146 -12.97 4.40 7.00
N PHE A 147 -12.00 3.66 7.53
CA PHE A 147 -11.59 2.36 7.00
C PHE A 147 -12.76 1.36 6.93
N ASN A 148 -13.63 1.35 7.95
CA ASN A 148 -14.81 0.48 7.98
C ASN A 148 -15.90 0.87 6.96
N THR A 149 -15.85 2.09 6.41
CA THR A 149 -16.76 2.52 5.32
C THR A 149 -16.22 2.26 3.92
N CYS A 150 -14.95 1.82 3.79
CA CYS A 150 -14.36 1.50 2.49
C CYS A 150 -15.03 0.26 1.90
N THR A 151 -15.54 0.36 0.66
CA THR A 151 -16.28 -0.71 -0.01
C THR A 151 -15.46 -1.47 -1.05
N ILE A 152 -14.24 -1.00 -1.35
CA ILE A 152 -13.30 -1.72 -2.21
C ILE A 152 -13.05 -3.12 -1.66
N LYS A 153 -13.44 -4.12 -2.46
CA LYS A 153 -13.19 -5.52 -2.15
C LYS A 153 -11.72 -5.85 -2.40
N PRO A 154 -10.98 -6.39 -1.42
CA PRO A 154 -9.63 -6.83 -1.67
C PRO A 154 -9.62 -8.11 -2.51
N ASP A 155 -8.58 -8.28 -3.32
CA ASP A 155 -8.27 -9.57 -3.95
C ASP A 155 -7.73 -10.55 -2.90
N PHE A 156 -7.02 -10.04 -1.88
CA PHE A 156 -6.39 -10.83 -0.84
C PHE A 156 -6.47 -10.16 0.53
N GLU A 157 -6.58 -10.97 1.58
CA GLU A 157 -6.37 -10.54 2.96
C GLU A 157 -5.04 -11.09 3.48
N TYR A 158 -4.35 -10.33 4.34
CA TYR A 158 -3.06 -10.73 4.91
C TYR A 158 -2.97 -10.36 6.39
N ALA A 159 -2.55 -11.33 7.21
CA ALA A 159 -2.45 -11.18 8.66
C ALA A 159 -0.98 -11.05 9.09
#